data_AF-A0A411MJ87-F1
#
_entry.id   AF-A0A411MJ87-F1
#
_cell.length_a   1.000
_cell.length_b   1.000
_cell.length_c   1.000
_cell.angle_alpha   90.00
_cell.angle_beta   90.00
_cell.angle_gamma   90.00
#
_symmetry.space_group_name_H-M   'P 1'
#
loop_
_entity.id
_entity.type
_entity.pdbx_description
1 polymer ?
#
loop_
_entity_poly.entity_id
_entity_poly.type
_entity_poly.pdbx_seq_one_letter_code
_entity_poly.pdbx_strand_id
1 'polypeptide(L)'
;MSPLSEQLLLQIFPNARPVAGIFLPALNRAIACHKINSPLRVAAFLAQIGHESGQLRNLVESLNYSVESLLAKFSRDRISETDAKAYGRAAGRPANQQTIANCVYGGAWGTKSLGNKRPGDGWLYRGRGMIQITGLVNYIPCAAALGLLGHLRARPLDPECRDGCFRRKTDDRGGYKFFQLQPTTLCC
;
A
#
# COMPACT_ATOMS: atom_id res chain seq x y z
N MET A 1 15.11 23.77 18.07
CA MET A 1 13.87 23.15 18.57
C MET A 1 14.21 21.78 19.08
N SER A 2 13.80 21.42 20.29
CA SER A 2 14.03 20.09 20.84
C SER A 2 13.31 19.02 20.00
N PRO A 3 13.85 17.80 19.88
CA PRO A 3 13.15 16.70 19.22
C PRO A 3 11.78 16.44 19.86
N LEU A 4 10.84 15.93 19.07
CA LEU A 4 9.55 15.47 19.57
C LEU A 4 9.79 14.34 20.58
N SER A 5 9.17 14.44 21.76
CA SER A 5 9.16 13.37 22.75
C SER A 5 7.91 12.51 22.60
N GLU A 6 7.97 11.28 23.08
CA GLU A 6 6.78 10.40 23.08
C GLU A 6 5.64 10.99 23.92
N GLN A 7 5.96 11.60 25.07
CA GLN A 7 4.97 12.26 25.92
C GLN A 7 4.23 13.37 25.17
N LEU A 8 4.96 14.23 24.44
CA LEU A 8 4.34 15.30 23.64
C LEU A 8 3.55 14.72 22.46
N LEU A 9 4.10 13.70 21.79
CA LEU A 9 3.39 13.03 20.70
C LEU A 9 2.06 12.42 21.19
N LEU A 10 2.01 11.85 22.40
CA LEU A 10 0.80 11.32 23.00
C LEU A 10 -0.18 12.40 23.48
N GLN A 11 0.30 13.61 23.79
CA GLN A 11 -0.58 14.76 24.03
C GLN A 11 -1.26 15.23 22.74
N ILE A 12 -0.53 15.19 21.61
CA ILE A 12 -1.05 15.63 20.30
C ILE A 12 -1.93 14.53 19.66
N PHE A 13 -1.50 13.26 19.75
CA PHE A 13 -2.17 12.09 19.21
C PHE A 13 -2.55 11.11 20.34
N PRO A 14 -3.55 11.44 21.17
CA PRO A 14 -3.94 10.61 22.31
C PRO A 14 -4.35 9.19 21.93
N ASN A 15 -4.82 8.97 20.69
CA ASN A 15 -5.24 7.66 20.18
C ASN A 15 -4.10 6.84 19.55
N ALA A 16 -2.90 7.41 19.39
CA ALA A 16 -1.75 6.73 18.77
C ALA A 16 -1.04 5.71 19.69
N ARG A 17 -1.50 5.52 20.93
CA ARG A 17 -0.99 4.46 21.82
C ARG A 17 -1.10 3.09 21.13
N PRO A 18 -0.65 1.98 21.72
CA PRO A 18 0.76 1.62 22.01
C PRO A 18 1.81 1.91 20.91
N VAL A 19 1.45 2.47 19.74
CA VAL A 19 2.36 2.54 18.59
C VAL A 19 3.12 3.87 18.45
N ALA A 20 2.80 4.89 19.25
CA ALA A 20 3.40 6.22 19.15
C ALA A 20 4.95 6.21 19.16
N GLY A 21 5.56 5.47 20.09
CA GLY A 21 7.01 5.31 20.18
C GLY A 21 7.66 4.70 18.93
N ILE A 22 6.95 3.83 18.19
CA ILE A 22 7.47 3.21 16.96
C ILE A 22 7.72 4.28 15.88
N PHE A 23 6.86 5.29 15.79
CA PHE A 23 6.95 6.34 14.77
C PHE A 23 7.86 7.50 15.14
N LEU A 24 8.18 7.65 16.42
CA LEU A 24 8.93 8.79 16.93
C LEU A 24 10.30 8.98 16.22
N PRO A 25 11.12 7.94 15.98
CA PRO A 25 12.37 8.09 15.24
C PRO A 25 12.16 8.56 13.80
N ALA A 26 11.14 8.06 13.13
CA ALA A 26 10.83 8.43 11.75
C ALA A 26 10.34 9.89 11.65
N LEU A 27 9.45 10.31 12.56
CA LEU A 27 8.94 11.68 12.65
C LEU A 27 10.08 12.67 12.93
N ASN A 28 10.93 12.39 13.92
CA ASN A 28 12.06 13.26 14.25
C ASN A 28 13.08 13.33 13.11
N ARG A 29 13.34 12.22 12.42
CA ARG A 29 14.20 12.20 11.22
C ARG A 29 13.61 13.07 10.11
N ALA A 30 12.32 12.93 9.81
CA ALA A 30 11.66 13.74 8.80
C ALA A 30 11.71 15.24 9.13
N ILE A 31 11.43 15.59 10.40
CA ILE A 31 11.50 16.97 10.90
C ILE A 31 12.89 17.56 10.67
N ALA A 32 13.95 16.82 11.01
CA ALA A 32 15.34 17.26 10.85
C ALA A 32 15.73 17.37 9.37
N CYS A 33 15.53 16.30 8.58
CA CYS A 33 15.95 16.23 7.17
C CYS A 33 15.26 17.28 6.30
N HIS A 34 13.99 17.61 6.59
CA HIS A 34 13.19 18.54 5.80
C HIS A 34 13.09 19.95 6.41
N LYS A 35 13.89 20.26 7.45
CA LYS A 35 13.92 21.58 8.09
C LYS A 35 12.53 22.05 8.53
N ILE A 36 11.75 21.14 9.11
CA ILE A 36 10.45 21.42 9.75
C ILE A 36 10.74 21.98 11.15
N ASN A 37 11.44 23.10 11.23
CA ASN A 37 12.18 23.53 12.42
C ASN A 37 11.56 24.71 13.17
N SER A 38 10.34 25.13 12.81
CA SER A 38 9.55 26.10 13.57
C SER A 38 8.33 25.42 14.22
N PRO A 39 7.83 25.93 15.36
CA PRO A 39 6.65 25.36 16.01
C PRO A 39 5.45 25.23 15.07
N LEU A 40 5.20 26.24 14.24
CA LEU A 40 4.08 26.23 13.29
C LEU A 40 4.25 25.16 12.19
N ARG A 41 5.47 24.95 11.69
CA ARG A 41 5.74 23.90 10.69
C ARG A 41 5.55 22.51 11.28
N VAL A 42 6.02 22.29 12.51
CA VAL A 42 5.83 21.01 13.21
C VAL A 42 4.35 20.76 13.47
N ALA A 43 3.61 21.78 13.93
CA ALA A 43 2.17 21.67 14.16
C ALA A 43 1.42 21.32 12.86
N ALA A 44 1.71 22.01 11.74
CA ALA A 44 1.08 21.72 10.45
C ALA A 44 1.42 20.31 9.95
N PHE A 45 2.68 19.89 10.06
CA PHE A 45 3.14 18.55 9.68
C PHE A 45 2.44 17.46 10.49
N LEU A 46 2.40 17.60 11.82
CA LEU A 46 1.72 16.64 12.70
C LEU A 46 0.20 16.67 12.51
N ALA A 47 -0.41 17.83 12.27
CA ALA A 47 -1.85 17.91 12.00
C ALA A 47 -2.23 17.08 10.76
N GLN A 48 -1.45 17.20 9.68
CA GLN A 48 -1.67 16.41 8.46
C GLN A 48 -1.49 14.90 8.73
N ILE A 49 -0.39 14.51 9.39
CA ILE A 49 -0.16 13.11 9.77
C ILE A 49 -1.32 12.57 10.61
N GLY A 50 -1.76 13.32 11.62
CA GLY A 50 -2.83 12.94 12.51
C GLY A 50 -4.15 12.76 11.78
N HIS A 51 -4.46 13.63 10.82
CA HIS A 51 -5.67 13.55 10.00
C HIS A 51 -5.64 12.30 9.09
N GLU A 52 -4.59 12.15 8.29
CA GLU A 52 -4.49 11.11 7.26
C GLU A 52 -4.41 9.69 7.82
N SER A 53 -3.72 9.52 8.95
CA SER A 53 -3.52 8.21 9.58
C SER A 53 -4.51 7.90 10.71
N GLY A 54 -5.44 8.82 10.99
CA GLY A 54 -6.33 8.72 12.15
C GLY A 54 -5.56 8.63 13.46
N GLN A 55 -4.56 9.50 13.64
CA GLN A 55 -3.60 9.49 14.74
C GLN A 55 -2.74 8.21 14.79
N LEU A 56 -2.08 7.88 13.67
CA LEU A 56 -1.14 6.76 13.50
C LEU A 56 -1.74 5.35 13.65
N ARG A 57 -3.07 5.23 13.68
CA ARG A 57 -3.77 3.94 13.83
C ARG A 57 -3.99 3.22 12.50
N ASN A 58 -4.12 3.97 11.41
CA ASN A 58 -4.46 3.45 10.10
C ASN A 58 -3.31 3.70 9.12
N LEU A 59 -2.50 2.67 8.90
CA LEU A 59 -1.31 2.74 8.03
C LEU A 59 -1.44 1.90 6.77
N VAL A 60 -2.53 1.17 6.64
CA VAL A 60 -2.90 0.42 5.44
C VAL A 60 -4.39 0.65 5.24
N GLU A 61 -4.78 1.06 4.05
CA GLU A 61 -6.21 1.19 3.75
C GLU A 61 -6.93 -0.17 3.84
N SER A 62 -8.19 -0.11 4.23
CA SER A 62 -9.11 -1.25 4.18
C SER A 62 -9.98 -1.14 2.94
N LEU A 63 -10.03 -2.20 2.13
CA LEU A 63 -10.87 -2.28 0.94
C LEU A 63 -12.14 -3.07 1.21
N ASN A 64 -12.57 -3.12 2.48
CA ASN A 64 -13.80 -3.76 2.90
C ASN A 64 -15.02 -2.89 2.53
N TYR A 65 -15.30 -2.77 1.24
CA TYR A 65 -16.47 -2.06 0.71
C TYR A 65 -17.65 -3.01 0.53
N SER A 66 -18.87 -2.52 0.79
CA SER A 66 -20.09 -3.21 0.36
C SER A 66 -20.27 -3.10 -1.14
N VAL A 67 -21.13 -3.95 -1.71
CA VAL A 67 -21.52 -3.87 -3.13
C VAL A 67 -22.00 -2.46 -3.46
N GLU A 68 -22.90 -1.90 -2.65
CA GLU A 68 -23.47 -0.56 -2.85
C GLU A 68 -22.39 0.52 -2.78
N SER A 69 -21.45 0.40 -1.84
CA SER A 69 -20.34 1.35 -1.68
C SER A 69 -19.40 1.33 -2.87
N LEU A 70 -19.10 0.15 -3.43
CA LEU A 70 -18.30 0.03 -4.65
C LEU A 70 -19.01 0.69 -5.83
N LEU A 71 -20.32 0.44 -5.95
CA LEU A 71 -21.12 0.97 -7.03
C LEU A 71 -21.23 2.51 -6.98
N ALA A 72 -21.26 3.09 -5.78
CA ALA A 72 -21.36 4.53 -5.56
C ALA A 72 -20.01 5.28 -5.66
N LYS A 73 -18.90 4.68 -5.21
CA LYS A 73 -17.62 5.39 -5.05
C LYS A 73 -16.71 5.33 -6.27
N PHE A 74 -16.77 4.26 -7.05
CA PHE A 74 -15.81 4.01 -8.13
C PHE A 74 -16.49 4.00 -9.49
N SER A 75 -15.84 4.59 -10.50
CA SER A 75 -16.34 4.51 -11.88
C SER A 75 -16.33 3.06 -12.40
N ARG A 76 -17.16 2.78 -13.41
CA ARG A 76 -17.24 1.45 -14.02
C ARG A 76 -15.97 1.04 -14.77
N ASP A 77 -15.14 1.99 -15.15
CA ASP A 77 -13.80 1.74 -15.71
C ASP A 77 -12.81 1.18 -14.68
N ARG A 78 -13.10 1.33 -13.38
CA ARG A 78 -12.27 0.82 -12.29
C ARG A 78 -12.81 -0.48 -11.69
N ILE A 79 -14.12 -0.62 -11.61
CA ILE A 79 -14.76 -1.87 -11.19
C ILE A 79 -16.11 -2.02 -11.87
N SER A 80 -16.29 -3.13 -12.57
CA SER A 80 -17.56 -3.44 -13.24
C SER A 80 -18.66 -3.70 -12.21
N GLU A 81 -19.92 -3.58 -12.63
CA GLU A 81 -21.04 -3.92 -11.76
C GLU A 81 -21.03 -5.40 -11.36
N THR A 82 -20.66 -6.28 -12.30
CA THR A 82 -20.48 -7.71 -12.06
C THR A 82 -19.43 -7.97 -10.99
N ASP A 83 -18.26 -7.33 -11.09
CA ASP A 83 -17.17 -7.49 -10.12
C ASP A 83 -17.53 -6.90 -8.76
N ALA A 84 -18.21 -5.75 -8.73
CA ALA A 84 -18.68 -5.16 -7.48
C ALA A 84 -19.66 -6.10 -6.75
N LYS A 85 -20.59 -6.72 -7.48
CA LYS A 85 -21.51 -7.74 -6.95
C LYS A 85 -20.82 -9.04 -6.58
N ALA A 86 -19.73 -9.42 -7.25
CA ALA A 86 -18.98 -10.63 -6.94
C ALA A 86 -18.09 -10.48 -5.70
N TYR A 87 -17.41 -9.33 -5.55
CA TYR A 87 -16.33 -9.17 -4.57
C TYR A 87 -16.67 -8.23 -3.41
N GLY A 88 -17.69 -7.38 -3.53
CA GLY A 88 -18.14 -6.52 -2.43
C GLY A 88 -18.68 -7.31 -1.26
N ARG A 89 -18.58 -6.75 -0.05
CA ARG A 89 -19.22 -7.30 1.15
C ARG A 89 -20.74 -7.35 0.93
N ALA A 90 -21.34 -8.49 1.27
CA ALA A 90 -22.78 -8.73 1.24
C ALA A 90 -23.20 -9.57 2.45
N ALA A 91 -24.50 -9.80 2.64
CA ALA A 91 -24.99 -10.64 3.73
C ALA A 91 -24.34 -12.03 3.69
N GLY A 92 -23.68 -12.42 4.78
CA GLY A 92 -22.96 -13.71 4.88
C GLY A 92 -21.68 -13.83 4.05
N ARG A 93 -21.26 -12.78 3.32
CA ARG A 93 -20.06 -12.80 2.47
C ARG A 93 -19.12 -11.62 2.77
N PRO A 94 -17.89 -11.86 3.26
CA PRO A 94 -16.91 -10.79 3.43
C PRO A 94 -16.46 -10.24 2.07
N ALA A 95 -15.96 -9.00 2.06
CA ALA A 95 -15.36 -8.43 0.85
C ALA A 95 -14.07 -9.17 0.47
N ASN A 96 -13.89 -9.46 -0.82
CA ASN A 96 -12.60 -9.88 -1.36
C ASN A 96 -11.75 -8.63 -1.64
N GLN A 97 -11.07 -8.15 -0.60
CA GLN A 97 -10.33 -6.88 -0.61
C GLN A 97 -9.17 -6.85 -1.61
N GLN A 98 -8.48 -7.98 -1.80
CA GLN A 98 -7.38 -8.10 -2.76
C GLN A 98 -7.88 -7.97 -4.19
N THR A 99 -8.95 -8.69 -4.54
CA THR A 99 -9.56 -8.56 -5.87
C THR A 99 -10.13 -7.16 -6.08
N ILE A 100 -10.81 -6.59 -5.07
CA ILE A 100 -11.29 -5.20 -5.12
C ILE A 100 -10.14 -4.23 -5.42
N ALA A 101 -9.01 -4.33 -4.72
CA ALA A 101 -7.87 -3.45 -4.95
C ALA A 101 -7.28 -3.64 -6.36
N ASN A 102 -7.20 -4.88 -6.84
CA ASN A 102 -6.69 -5.18 -8.18
C ASN A 102 -7.61 -4.66 -9.29
N CYS A 103 -8.94 -4.68 -9.09
CA CYS A 103 -9.87 -3.99 -9.99
C CYS A 103 -9.66 -2.47 -9.89
N VAL A 104 -9.85 -1.92 -8.69
CA VAL A 104 -9.97 -0.47 -8.44
C VAL A 104 -8.68 0.29 -8.73
N TYR A 105 -7.51 -0.31 -8.49
CA TYR A 105 -6.20 0.32 -8.67
C TYR A 105 -5.36 -0.31 -9.79
N GLY A 106 -5.89 -1.31 -10.51
CA GLY A 106 -5.21 -1.99 -11.61
C GLY A 106 -5.80 -1.63 -12.99
N GLY A 107 -5.57 -2.50 -13.96
CA GLY A 107 -6.07 -2.35 -15.33
C GLY A 107 -5.52 -1.12 -16.05
N ALA A 108 -6.24 -0.67 -17.09
CA ALA A 108 -5.86 0.50 -17.89
C ALA A 108 -5.84 1.79 -17.05
N TRP A 109 -6.84 1.97 -16.18
CA TRP A 109 -6.91 3.12 -15.28
C TRP A 109 -5.72 3.15 -14.32
N GLY A 110 -5.43 2.04 -13.64
CA GLY A 110 -4.29 1.92 -12.71
C GLY A 110 -2.93 2.09 -13.39
N THR A 111 -2.80 1.59 -14.63
CA THR A 111 -1.58 1.80 -15.43
C THR A 111 -1.34 3.29 -15.69
N LYS A 112 -2.40 4.01 -16.11
CA LYS A 112 -2.33 5.43 -16.46
C LYS A 112 -2.17 6.33 -15.23
N SER A 113 -2.94 6.08 -14.17
CA SER A 113 -3.06 6.97 -13.02
C SER A 113 -2.12 6.63 -11.88
N LEU A 114 -1.76 5.36 -11.71
CA LEU A 114 -0.99 4.87 -10.56
C LEU A 114 0.33 4.21 -10.96
N GLY A 115 0.59 4.05 -12.26
CA GLY A 115 1.76 3.34 -12.77
C GLY A 115 1.75 1.84 -12.45
N ASN A 116 0.61 1.28 -12.03
CA ASN A 116 0.45 -0.14 -11.71
C ASN A 116 0.38 -0.94 -13.02
N LYS A 117 1.38 -1.77 -13.30
CA LYS A 117 1.60 -2.38 -14.63
C LYS A 117 1.39 -3.89 -14.64
N ARG A 118 1.51 -4.56 -13.50
CA ARG A 118 1.41 -6.01 -13.39
C ARG A 118 0.12 -6.43 -12.71
N PRO A 119 -0.41 -7.63 -13.01
CA PRO A 119 -1.42 -8.26 -12.16
C PRO A 119 -0.96 -8.25 -10.70
N GLY A 120 -1.87 -7.96 -9.77
CA GLY A 120 -1.56 -7.85 -8.34
C GLY A 120 -1.03 -6.48 -7.89
N ASP A 121 -0.59 -5.60 -8.80
CA ASP A 121 -0.04 -4.29 -8.42
C ASP A 121 -1.06 -3.41 -7.69
N GLY A 122 -2.36 -3.57 -7.96
CA GLY A 122 -3.42 -2.81 -7.29
C GLY A 122 -3.48 -3.11 -5.79
N TRP A 123 -3.42 -4.38 -5.40
CA TRP A 123 -3.31 -4.78 -3.99
C TRP A 123 -1.94 -4.48 -3.41
N LEU A 124 -0.87 -4.78 -4.17
CA LEU A 124 0.50 -4.64 -3.69
C LEU A 124 0.83 -3.18 -3.38
N TYR A 125 0.37 -2.23 -4.20
CA TYR A 125 0.63 -0.78 -4.02
C TYR A 125 -0.62 0.01 -3.61
N ARG A 126 -1.54 -0.62 -2.89
CA ARG A 126 -2.65 0.07 -2.20
C ARG A 126 -2.13 1.09 -1.17
N GLY A 127 -2.99 2.00 -0.74
CA GLY A 127 -2.76 3.05 0.24
C GLY A 127 -2.07 2.58 1.52
N ARG A 128 -0.88 3.14 1.81
CA ARG A 128 -0.14 2.88 3.05
C ARG A 128 0.57 4.10 3.63
N GLY A 129 1.02 3.95 4.86
CA GLY A 129 1.84 4.92 5.58
C GLY A 129 1.04 6.05 6.19
N MET A 130 1.76 6.98 6.82
CA MET A 130 1.19 8.08 7.60
C MET A 130 0.42 9.11 6.76
N ILE A 131 0.69 9.17 5.45
CA ILE A 131 0.10 10.14 4.50
C ILE A 131 -0.52 9.46 3.26
N GLN A 132 -0.87 8.18 3.37
CA GLN A 132 -1.55 7.40 2.32
C GLN A 132 -0.91 7.46 0.92
N ILE A 133 0.27 6.87 0.77
CA ILE A 133 0.88 6.65 -0.56
C ILE A 133 0.19 5.51 -1.29
N THR A 134 -0.21 5.75 -2.55
CA THR A 134 -0.93 4.77 -3.39
C THR A 134 -0.34 4.73 -4.80
N GLY A 135 -0.19 3.53 -5.37
CA GLY A 135 0.28 3.33 -6.74
C GLY A 135 1.79 3.27 -6.89
N LEU A 136 2.25 2.38 -7.77
CA LEU A 136 3.68 2.17 -8.05
C LEU A 136 4.43 3.47 -8.37
N VAL A 137 3.77 4.41 -9.07
CA VAL A 137 4.34 5.72 -9.43
C VAL A 137 4.77 6.54 -8.21
N ASN A 138 4.08 6.39 -7.08
CA ASN A 138 4.38 7.07 -5.82
C ASN A 138 5.29 6.23 -4.92
N TYR A 139 5.15 4.90 -4.94
CA TYR A 139 5.99 4.00 -4.16
C TYR A 139 7.46 4.04 -4.60
N ILE A 140 7.75 4.13 -5.91
CA ILE A 140 9.13 4.17 -6.42
C ILE A 140 9.94 5.34 -5.86
N PRO A 141 9.52 6.61 -6.00
CA PRO A 141 10.30 7.73 -5.47
C PRO A 141 10.37 7.71 -3.95
N CYS A 142 9.31 7.27 -3.25
CA CYS A 142 9.33 7.12 -1.80
C CYS A 142 10.37 6.08 -1.36
N ALA A 143 10.37 4.90 -1.98
CA ALA A 143 11.36 3.85 -1.69
C ALA A 143 12.79 4.32 -2.03
N ALA A 144 12.99 5.05 -3.13
CA ALA A 144 14.29 5.62 -3.45
C ALA A 144 14.79 6.61 -2.38
N ALA A 145 13.92 7.53 -1.95
CA ALA A 145 14.25 8.50 -0.91
C ALA A 145 14.56 7.86 0.46
N LEU A 146 13.98 6.70 0.74
CA LEU A 146 14.21 5.92 1.96
C LEU A 146 15.36 4.91 1.84
N GLY A 147 16.01 4.79 0.68
CA GLY A 147 17.03 3.76 0.44
C GLY A 147 16.47 2.33 0.33
N LEU A 148 15.17 2.18 0.13
CA LEU A 148 14.43 0.92 0.07
C LEU A 148 14.11 0.46 -1.36
N LEU A 149 14.63 1.12 -2.39
CA LEU A 149 14.31 0.78 -3.79
C LEU A 149 14.68 -0.68 -4.14
N GLY A 150 15.74 -1.22 -3.54
CA GLY A 150 16.09 -2.64 -3.69
C GLY A 150 15.00 -3.58 -3.16
N HIS A 151 14.45 -3.27 -1.98
CA HIS A 151 13.37 -4.03 -1.35
C HIS A 151 12.08 -3.97 -2.18
N LEU A 152 11.72 -2.78 -2.70
CA LEU A 152 10.55 -2.63 -3.57
C LEU A 152 10.67 -3.46 -4.87
N ARG A 153 11.90 -3.61 -5.39
CA ARG A 153 12.18 -4.38 -6.62
C ARG A 153 12.29 -5.88 -6.36
N ALA A 154 12.74 -6.29 -5.18
CA ALA A 154 12.80 -7.67 -4.73
C ALA A 154 11.38 -8.19 -4.40
N ARG A 155 10.54 -8.31 -5.44
CA ARG A 155 9.20 -8.86 -5.29
C ARG A 155 9.29 -10.38 -5.08
N PRO A 156 8.65 -10.94 -4.03
CA PRO A 156 8.28 -12.34 -4.06
C PRO A 156 7.37 -12.56 -5.28
N LEU A 157 7.62 -13.64 -6.03
CA LEU A 157 6.65 -14.10 -7.03
C LEU A 157 5.34 -14.38 -6.31
N ASP A 158 4.25 -13.79 -6.78
CA ASP A 158 2.92 -14.04 -6.20
C ASP A 158 2.59 -15.55 -6.31
N PRO A 159 2.38 -16.27 -5.20
CA PRO A 159 1.98 -17.67 -5.26
C PRO A 159 0.57 -17.88 -5.83
N GLU A 160 -0.26 -16.83 -5.90
CA GLU A 160 -1.59 -16.83 -6.53
C GLU A 160 -1.55 -16.51 -8.03
N CYS A 161 -0.38 -16.17 -8.59
CA CYS A 161 -0.17 -16.20 -10.04
C CYS A 161 -0.03 -17.65 -10.53
N ARG A 162 -1.01 -18.50 -10.20
CA ARG A 162 -1.16 -19.87 -10.74
C ARG A 162 -1.93 -19.93 -12.05
N ASP A 163 -2.47 -18.81 -12.51
CA ASP A 163 -3.06 -18.71 -13.84
C ASP A 163 -2.19 -17.84 -14.76
N GLY A 164 -1.28 -18.50 -15.48
CA GLY A 164 -1.02 -18.16 -16.88
C GLY A 164 0.05 -17.13 -17.20
N CYS A 165 1.31 -17.35 -16.79
CA CYS A 165 2.46 -16.90 -17.59
C CYS A 165 3.71 -17.75 -17.37
N PHE A 166 3.65 -19.03 -17.78
CA PHE A 166 4.86 -19.82 -18.00
C PHE A 166 5.63 -19.25 -19.20
N ARG A 167 6.82 -18.69 -18.98
CA ARG A 167 7.78 -18.57 -20.08
C ARG A 167 8.32 -19.98 -20.38
N ARG A 168 7.98 -20.51 -21.55
CA ARG A 168 8.66 -21.68 -22.11
C ARG A 168 10.11 -21.29 -22.37
N LYS A 169 11.06 -21.96 -21.72
CA LYS A 169 12.42 -22.11 -22.26
C LYS A 169 12.53 -23.55 -22.73
N THR A 170 12.80 -23.73 -24.01
CA THR A 170 13.27 -24.99 -24.58
C THR A 170 14.67 -25.26 -24.04
N ASP A 171 14.94 -26.47 -23.59
CA ASP A 171 16.33 -26.90 -23.48
C ASP A 171 16.92 -27.15 -24.88
N ASP A 172 18.24 -27.32 -24.95
CA ASP A 172 18.98 -27.52 -26.21
C ASP A 172 18.61 -28.84 -26.95
N ARG A 173 17.67 -29.62 -26.39
CA ARG A 173 17.13 -30.87 -26.93
C ARG A 173 15.62 -30.80 -27.22
N GLY A 174 15.00 -29.63 -27.11
CA GLY A 174 13.59 -29.40 -27.45
C GLY A 174 12.59 -29.89 -26.39
N GLY A 175 13.02 -30.21 -25.17
CA GLY A 175 12.16 -30.60 -24.06
C GLY A 175 11.76 -29.44 -23.15
N TYR A 176 10.55 -29.50 -22.56
CA TYR A 176 10.08 -28.54 -21.56
C TYR A 176 10.46 -29.00 -20.14
N LYS A 177 11.15 -28.17 -19.36
CA LYS A 177 11.39 -28.41 -17.92
C LYS A 177 10.79 -27.31 -17.05
N PHE A 178 10.02 -27.69 -16.03
CA PHE A 178 9.56 -26.82 -14.96
C PHE A 178 10.59 -26.84 -13.83
N PHE A 179 11.05 -25.68 -13.35
CA PHE A 179 11.89 -25.58 -12.16
C PHE A 179 11.11 -24.92 -11.02
N GLN A 180 11.04 -25.59 -9.88
CA GLN A 180 10.44 -25.09 -8.64
C GLN A 180 11.55 -24.44 -7.80
N LEU A 181 11.45 -23.14 -7.53
CA LEU A 181 12.30 -22.46 -6.55
C LEU A 181 11.60 -22.48 -5.19
N GLN A 182 12.30 -22.95 -4.16
CA GLN A 182 11.81 -23.03 -2.78
C GLN A 182 11.54 -21.63 -2.20
N PRO A 183 10.47 -21.43 -1.42
CA PRO A 183 10.15 -20.14 -0.82
C PRO A 183 10.99 -19.89 0.43
N THR A 184 11.91 -18.92 0.38
CA THR A 184 12.46 -18.30 1.59
C THR A 184 11.74 -17.00 1.87
N THR A 185 10.96 -17.03 2.95
CA THR A 185 10.61 -15.97 3.91
C THR A 185 10.92 -14.52 3.51
N LEU A 186 9.91 -13.63 3.53
CA LEU A 186 10.02 -12.35 4.24
C LEU A 186 8.65 -11.66 4.39
N CYS A 187 8.14 -11.68 5.63
CA CYS A 187 7.27 -10.62 6.14
C CYS A 187 8.16 -9.41 6.46
N CYS A 188 7.81 -8.24 5.93
CA CYS A 188 8.13 -6.93 6.48
C CYS A 188 6.84 -6.11 6.55
#